data_AF-A0A9X3IZ87-F1
#
_entry.id   AF-A0A9X3IZ87-F1
#
_cell.length_a   1.000
_cell.length_b   1.000
_cell.length_c   1.000
_cell.angle_alpha   90.00
_cell.angle_beta   90.00
_cell.angle_gamma   90.00
#
_symmetry.space_group_name_H-M   'P 1'
#
loop_
_entity.id
_entity.type
_entity.pdbx_description
1 polymer ?
#
loop_
_entity_poly.entity_id
_entity_poly.type
_entity_poly.pdbx_seq_one_letter_code
_entity_poly.pdbx_strand_id
1 'polypeptide(L)'
;MHLPRSLLFVPFVLALFGGCRHSPTPELVVDGFTLNPDPWLEDRQKIAQRASFDLNCPADKIGLTVLAVGGNGMWFDDWATQVGASGCDQRVVYIRTPQGWVANIARTDAAQPPPAAPPPPPVVP
;
A
#
# COMPACT_ATOMS: atom_id res chain seq x y z
N MET A 1 52.84 54.51 33.34
CA MET A 1 52.46 54.93 31.99
C MET A 1 51.44 53.95 31.45
N HIS A 2 50.29 54.51 31.04
CA HIS A 2 49.21 54.03 30.18
C HIS A 2 48.31 52.82 30.52
N LEU A 3 47.02 53.16 30.44
CA LEU A 3 45.76 52.48 30.69
C LEU A 3 45.39 51.43 29.61
N PRO A 4 44.29 50.67 29.81
CA PRO A 4 43.96 49.40 29.15
C PRO A 4 43.18 49.60 27.84
N ARG A 5 43.09 48.52 27.04
CA ARG A 5 42.26 48.49 25.83
C ARG A 5 41.25 47.36 25.91
N SER A 6 40.07 47.70 26.41
CA SER A 6 38.81 47.00 26.15
C SER A 6 38.61 46.80 24.65
N LEU A 7 38.20 45.61 24.25
CA LEU A 7 37.44 45.38 23.03
C LEU A 7 36.45 44.23 23.31
N LEU A 8 35.23 44.66 23.62
CA LEU A 8 34.00 43.89 23.50
C LEU A 8 33.95 43.19 22.15
N PHE A 9 33.81 41.86 22.16
CA PHE A 9 33.29 41.13 21.00
C PHE A 9 32.12 40.29 21.46
N VAL A 10 30.93 40.79 21.17
CA VAL A 10 29.66 40.08 21.24
C VAL A 10 29.45 39.43 19.87
N PRO A 11 29.39 38.09 19.76
CA PRO A 11 28.70 37.46 18.65
C PRO A 11 27.35 36.93 19.18
N PHE A 12 26.28 37.59 18.76
CA PHE A 12 25.45 37.12 17.65
C PHE A 12 24.44 36.07 18.12
N VAL A 13 23.34 36.58 18.69
CA VAL A 13 22.08 35.86 18.82
C VAL A 13 21.58 35.59 17.39
N LEU A 14 21.95 34.45 16.82
CA LEU A 14 21.43 34.01 15.53
C LEU A 14 20.07 33.36 15.76
N ALA A 15 19.03 33.99 15.25
CA ALA A 15 17.64 33.62 15.41
C ALA A 15 17.36 32.20 14.91
N LEU A 16 16.96 31.32 15.83
CA LEU A 16 16.32 30.02 15.53
C LEU A 16 14.87 30.26 15.09
N PHE A 17 14.67 30.95 13.96
CA PHE A 17 13.44 30.77 13.18
C PHE A 17 13.58 29.47 12.40
N GLY A 18 13.47 28.36 13.14
CA GLY A 18 13.29 27.03 12.58
C GLY A 18 11.93 26.97 11.89
N GLY A 19 11.83 27.56 10.69
CA GLY A 19 10.76 27.24 9.77
C GLY A 19 10.79 25.73 9.57
N CYS A 20 9.70 25.06 9.91
CA CYS A 20 9.48 23.66 9.55
C CYS A 20 9.63 23.58 8.03
N ARG A 21 10.83 23.20 7.56
CA ARG A 21 11.06 22.88 6.15
C ARG A 21 10.20 21.66 5.88
N HIS A 22 9.00 21.91 5.36
CA HIS A 22 8.14 20.91 4.77
C HIS A 22 8.95 20.31 3.62
N SER A 23 9.68 19.25 3.93
CA SER A 23 10.47 18.55 2.94
C SER A 23 9.46 17.93 1.99
N PRO A 24 9.55 18.16 0.67
CA PRO A 24 8.68 17.50 -0.28
C PRO A 24 8.83 15.99 -0.04
N THR A 25 7.73 15.34 0.29
CA THR A 25 7.69 13.88 0.43
C THR A 25 8.17 13.28 -0.89
N PRO A 26 9.17 12.38 -0.88
CA PRO A 26 9.66 11.79 -2.10
C PRO A 26 8.52 11.00 -2.76
N GLU A 27 8.34 11.24 -4.06
CA GLU A 27 7.42 10.49 -4.90
C GLU A 27 7.81 9.00 -4.86
N LEU A 28 6.89 8.14 -4.44
CA LEU A 28 7.13 6.70 -4.38
C LEU A 28 6.54 6.03 -5.62
N VAL A 29 7.39 5.48 -6.47
CA VAL A 29 6.97 4.70 -7.64
C VAL A 29 6.98 3.21 -7.31
N VAL A 30 5.84 2.54 -7.46
CA VAL A 30 5.65 1.11 -7.18
C VAL A 30 4.90 0.49 -8.36
N ASP A 31 5.48 -0.54 -8.99
CA ASP A 31 4.89 -1.24 -10.14
C ASP A 31 4.43 -0.30 -11.28
N GLY A 32 5.12 0.84 -11.45
CA GLY A 32 4.81 1.86 -12.45
C GLY A 32 3.73 2.88 -12.02
N PHE A 33 3.21 2.77 -10.80
CA PHE A 33 2.28 3.74 -10.22
C PHE A 33 3.01 4.70 -9.28
N THR A 34 2.68 5.98 -9.38
CA THR A 34 3.02 6.96 -8.35
C THR A 34 2.05 6.80 -7.19
N LEU A 35 2.56 6.61 -5.97
CA LEU A 35 1.77 6.44 -4.76
C LEU A 35 2.18 7.45 -3.69
N ASN A 36 1.21 7.83 -2.86
CA ASN A 36 1.50 8.47 -1.60
C ASN A 36 2.30 7.49 -0.70
N PRO A 37 3.53 7.85 -0.26
CA PRO A 37 4.40 6.94 0.47
C PRO A 37 3.82 6.50 1.82
N ASP A 38 3.17 7.42 2.55
CA ASP A 38 2.72 7.19 3.92
C ASP A 38 1.63 6.10 4.00
N PRO A 39 0.48 6.20 3.30
CA PRO A 39 -0.53 5.15 3.34
C PRO A 39 -0.02 3.84 2.73
N TRP A 40 0.84 3.90 1.71
CA TRP A 40 1.35 2.69 1.09
C TRP A 40 2.24 1.86 2.02
N LEU A 41 3.12 2.50 2.79
CA LEU A 41 4.03 1.80 3.72
C LEU A 41 3.26 1.04 4.82
N GLU A 42 2.17 1.62 5.30
CA GLU A 42 1.31 0.95 6.28
C GLU A 42 0.49 -0.18 5.62
N ASP A 43 -0.10 0.08 4.46
CA ASP A 43 -0.93 -0.89 3.76
C ASP A 43 -0.16 -2.12 3.31
N ARG A 44 1.05 -1.94 2.78
CA ARG A 44 1.88 -3.09 2.34
C ARG A 44 2.22 -4.03 3.49
N GLN A 45 2.41 -3.52 4.71
CA GLN A 45 2.69 -4.36 5.88
C GLN A 45 1.46 -5.17 6.28
N LYS A 46 0.29 -4.51 6.35
CA LYS A 46 -1.00 -5.17 6.65
C LYS A 46 -1.33 -6.25 5.63
N ILE A 47 -1.16 -5.94 4.34
CA ILE A 47 -1.42 -6.88 3.26
C ILE A 47 -0.45 -8.05 3.31
N ALA A 48 0.86 -7.80 3.47
CA ALA A 48 1.86 -8.88 3.55
C ALA A 48 1.58 -9.85 4.72
N GLN A 49 1.26 -9.31 5.90
CA GLN A 49 0.93 -10.12 7.07
C GLN A 49 -0.33 -10.96 6.83
N ARG A 50 -1.38 -10.37 6.25
CA ARG A 50 -2.60 -11.10 5.96
C ARG A 50 -2.40 -12.14 4.85
N ALA A 51 -1.65 -11.82 3.80
CA ALA A 51 -1.29 -12.73 2.73
C ALA A 51 -0.51 -13.94 3.23
N SER A 52 0.37 -13.75 4.23
CA SER A 52 1.08 -14.86 4.85
C SER A 52 0.15 -15.89 5.48
N PHE A 53 -0.94 -15.41 6.09
CA PHE A 53 -1.98 -16.25 6.65
C PHE A 53 -2.88 -16.87 5.57
N ASP A 54 -3.42 -16.04 4.67
CA ASP A 54 -4.36 -16.46 3.63
C ASP A 54 -3.74 -17.49 2.65
N LEU A 55 -2.44 -17.37 2.37
CA LEU A 55 -1.67 -18.26 1.48
C LEU A 55 -0.88 -19.33 2.23
N ASN A 56 -0.97 -19.41 3.57
CA ASN A 56 -0.14 -20.31 4.38
C ASN A 56 1.35 -20.30 3.98
N CYS A 57 1.88 -19.09 3.77
CA CYS A 57 3.21 -18.86 3.20
C CYS A 57 3.97 -17.87 4.08
N PRO A 58 5.24 -18.11 4.44
CA PRO A 58 6.02 -17.18 5.25
C PRO A 58 6.04 -15.76 4.65
N ALA A 59 5.91 -14.74 5.51
CA ALA A 59 5.78 -13.34 5.07
C ALA A 59 6.97 -12.84 4.24
N ASP A 60 8.17 -13.37 4.48
CA ASP A 60 9.40 -13.08 3.72
C ASP A 60 9.38 -13.65 2.29
N LYS A 61 8.47 -14.59 2.00
CA LYS A 61 8.24 -15.18 0.67
C LYS A 61 7.04 -14.59 -0.06
N ILE A 62 6.36 -13.62 0.54
CA ILE A 62 5.23 -12.91 -0.08
C ILE A 62 5.76 -11.76 -0.94
N GLY A 63 5.51 -11.84 -2.25
CA GLY A 63 5.62 -10.71 -3.16
C GLY A 63 4.28 -9.97 -3.25
N LEU A 64 4.34 -8.63 -3.20
CA LEU A 64 3.19 -7.75 -3.44
C LEU A 64 3.35 -7.03 -4.78
N THR A 65 2.23 -6.82 -5.46
CA THR A 65 2.15 -6.07 -6.72
C THR A 65 0.93 -5.17 -6.71
N VAL A 66 1.11 -3.89 -6.95
CA VAL A 66 0.00 -2.94 -7.13
C VAL A 66 -0.64 -3.19 -8.49
N LEU A 67 -1.95 -3.43 -8.49
CA LEU A 67 -2.72 -3.75 -9.70
C LEU A 67 -3.59 -2.58 -10.15
N ALA A 68 -4.02 -1.76 -9.21
CA ALA A 68 -4.80 -0.55 -9.48
C ALA A 68 -4.58 0.48 -8.39
N VAL A 69 -4.70 1.75 -8.78
CA VAL A 69 -4.70 2.92 -7.90
C VAL A 69 -6.04 3.63 -7.97
N GLY A 70 -6.31 4.44 -6.96
CA GLY A 70 -7.40 5.40 -6.92
C GLY A 70 -6.85 6.73 -6.43
N GLY A 71 -7.45 7.82 -6.89
CA GLY A 71 -6.92 9.17 -6.73
C GLY A 71 -7.28 9.99 -7.96
N ASN A 72 -6.84 11.24 -7.99
CA ASN A 72 -7.05 12.12 -9.13
C ASN A 72 -5.72 12.42 -9.87
N GLY A 73 -4.63 11.76 -9.50
CA GLY A 73 -3.30 11.98 -10.07
C GLY A 73 -2.68 13.34 -9.73
N MET A 74 -3.28 14.11 -8.82
CA MET A 74 -2.76 15.40 -8.38
C MET A 74 -2.13 15.27 -7.00
N TRP A 75 -1.04 15.98 -6.77
CA TRP A 75 -0.45 16.17 -5.43
C TRP A 75 -0.03 14.89 -4.69
N PHE A 76 0.33 13.83 -5.41
CA PHE A 76 0.71 12.54 -4.81
C PHE A 76 -0.40 11.98 -3.91
N ASP A 77 -1.66 12.20 -4.29
CA ASP A 77 -2.81 11.69 -3.55
C ASP A 77 -3.24 10.28 -3.99
N ASP A 78 -2.55 9.67 -4.96
CA ASP A 78 -2.87 8.32 -5.42
C ASP A 78 -2.58 7.26 -4.34
N TRP A 79 -3.54 6.35 -4.14
CA TRP A 79 -3.44 5.21 -3.23
C TRP A 79 -3.75 3.90 -3.95
N ALA A 80 -3.11 2.81 -3.54
CA ALA A 80 -3.43 1.49 -4.07
C ALA A 80 -4.89 1.12 -3.73
N THR A 81 -5.67 0.70 -4.72
CA THR A 81 -7.05 0.19 -4.57
C THR A 81 -7.13 -1.32 -4.78
N GLN A 82 -6.18 -1.89 -5.52
CA GLN A 82 -6.03 -3.34 -5.68
C GLN A 82 -4.56 -3.74 -5.60
N VAL A 83 -4.29 -4.78 -4.81
CA VAL A 83 -2.94 -5.32 -4.60
C VAL A 83 -2.99 -6.83 -4.76
N GLY A 84 -2.20 -7.37 -5.69
CA GLY A 84 -1.92 -8.79 -5.78
C GLY A 84 -0.88 -9.19 -4.75
N ALA A 85 -1.08 -10.33 -4.10
CA ALA A 85 -0.06 -11.00 -3.31
C ALA A 85 0.19 -12.39 -3.89
N SER A 86 1.46 -12.78 -3.96
CA SER A 86 1.87 -14.09 -4.47
C SER A 86 2.99 -14.67 -3.62
N GLY A 87 2.99 -15.99 -3.46
CA GLY A 87 3.97 -16.73 -2.68
C GLY A 87 3.57 -18.19 -2.56
N CYS A 88 4.56 -19.08 -2.46
CA CYS A 88 4.34 -20.51 -2.29
C CYS A 88 3.39 -21.12 -3.34
N ASP A 89 3.56 -20.72 -4.62
CA ASP A 89 2.74 -21.15 -5.77
C ASP A 89 1.25 -20.76 -5.69
N GLN A 90 0.91 -19.85 -4.79
CA GLN A 90 -0.45 -19.34 -4.59
C GLN A 90 -0.51 -17.83 -4.82
N ARG A 91 -1.73 -17.34 -5.09
CA ARG A 91 -2.00 -15.92 -5.34
C ARG A 91 -3.35 -15.51 -4.79
N VAL A 92 -3.44 -14.26 -4.37
CA VAL A 92 -4.66 -13.59 -3.92
C VAL A 92 -4.64 -12.15 -4.39
N VAL A 93 -5.82 -11.58 -4.66
CA VAL A 93 -5.97 -10.14 -4.89
C VAL A 93 -6.68 -9.54 -3.68
N TYR A 94 -6.15 -8.46 -3.12
CA TYR A 94 -6.81 -7.66 -2.11
C TYR A 94 -7.44 -6.42 -2.74
N ILE A 95 -8.69 -6.15 -2.39
CA ILE A 95 -9.44 -4.97 -2.84
C ILE A 95 -9.64 -4.06 -1.64
N ARG A 96 -9.39 -2.75 -1.82
CA ARG A 96 -9.65 -1.76 -0.78
C ARG A 96 -11.15 -1.49 -0.68
N THR A 97 -11.65 -1.48 0.55
CA THR A 97 -13.01 -1.07 0.92
C THR A 97 -12.94 0.03 1.99
N PRO A 98 -14.05 0.72 2.29
CA PRO A 98 -14.08 1.66 3.42
C PRO A 98 -13.74 1.02 4.78
N GLN A 99 -13.92 -0.30 4.92
CA GLN A 99 -13.63 -1.08 6.12
C GLN A 99 -12.20 -1.67 6.14
N GLY A 100 -11.39 -1.40 5.11
CA GLY A 100 -10.04 -1.93 4.94
C GLY A 100 -9.91 -2.88 3.77
N TRP A 101 -8.89 -3.72 3.80
CA TRP A 101 -8.58 -4.66 2.71
C TRP A 101 -9.41 -5.93 2.81
N VAL A 102 -9.96 -6.39 1.69
CA VAL A 102 -10.71 -7.65 1.59
C VAL A 102 -10.07 -8.55 0.53
N ALA A 103 -9.87 -9.81 0.88
CA ALA A 103 -9.33 -10.81 -0.03
C ALA A 103 -10.40 -11.20 -1.07
N ASN A 104 -10.08 -11.03 -2.34
CA ASN A 104 -10.82 -11.57 -3.47
C ASN A 104 -10.15 -12.88 -3.90
N ILE A 105 -10.55 -13.98 -3.26
CA ILE A 105 -10.01 -15.32 -3.50
C ILE A 105 -11.08 -16.16 -4.20
N ALA A 106 -10.76 -16.66 -5.38
CA ALA A 106 -11.50 -17.79 -5.94
C ALA A 106 -11.02 -19.06 -5.25
N ARG A 107 -11.68 -19.48 -4.16
CA ARG A 107 -11.42 -20.80 -3.61
C ARG A 107 -11.96 -21.82 -4.61
N THR A 108 -11.07 -22.61 -5.18
CA THR A 108 -11.48 -23.82 -5.90
C THR A 108 -11.74 -24.90 -4.85
N ASP A 109 -12.73 -24.68 -4.00
CA ASP A 109 -13.25 -25.72 -3.13
C ASP A 109 -14.08 -26.62 -4.04
N ALA A 110 -13.41 -27.57 -4.72
CA ALA A 110 -13.98 -28.51 -5.70
C ALA A 110 -15.01 -27.85 -6.64
N ALA A 111 -14.58 -27.41 -7.84
CA ALA A 111 -15.45 -26.91 -8.90
C ALA A 111 -16.84 -27.55 -8.81
N GLN A 112 -17.82 -26.78 -8.31
CA GLN A 112 -19.17 -27.27 -8.17
C GLN A 112 -19.56 -27.79 -9.56
N PRO A 113 -19.88 -29.08 -9.75
CA PRO A 113 -20.20 -29.58 -11.06
C PRO A 113 -21.29 -28.68 -11.64
N PRO A 114 -21.21 -28.32 -12.94
CA PRO A 114 -22.21 -27.46 -13.55
C PRO A 114 -23.60 -27.98 -13.16
N PRO A 115 -24.54 -27.09 -12.80
CA PRO A 115 -25.88 -27.50 -12.40
C PRO A 115 -26.41 -28.50 -13.43
N ALA A 116 -26.92 -29.64 -12.96
CA ALA A 116 -27.46 -30.66 -13.84
C ALA A 116 -28.44 -30.00 -14.82
N ALA A 117 -28.31 -30.31 -16.11
CA ALA A 117 -29.23 -29.81 -17.11
C ALA A 117 -30.68 -30.10 -16.66
N PRO A 118 -31.62 -29.16 -16.84
CA PRO A 118 -33.01 -29.42 -16.53
C PRO A 118 -33.47 -30.69 -17.26
N PRO A 119 -34.34 -31.52 -16.65
CA PRO A 119 -34.86 -32.71 -17.31
C PRO A 119 -35.53 -32.31 -18.63
N PRO A 120 -35.46 -33.17 -19.67
CA PRO A 120 -36.16 -32.89 -20.92
C PRO A 120 -37.66 -32.71 -20.63
N PRO A 121 -38.35 -31.84 -21.39
CA PRO A 121 -39.79 -31.68 -21.24
C PRO A 121 -40.49 -33.03 -21.44
N PRO A 122 -41.62 -33.28 -20.74
CA PRO A 122 -42.37 -34.52 -20.93
C PRO A 122 -42.81 -34.64 -22.39
N VAL A 123 -42.55 -35.80 -22.99
CA VAL A 123 -43.07 -36.13 -24.32
C VAL A 123 -44.58 -36.34 -24.18
N VAL A 124 -45.36 -35.42 -24.73
CA VAL A 124 -46.82 -35.55 -24.81
C VAL A 124 -47.13 -36.46 -26.01
N PRO A 125 -47.83 -37.60 -25.82
CA PRO A 125 -48.20 -38.51 -26.91
C PRO A 125 -49.31 -37.94 -27.82
#